data_AF-A0A7Y5WSX3-F1
#
_entry.id   AF-A0A7Y5WSX3-F1
#
_cell.length_a   1.000
_cell.length_b   1.000
_cell.length_c   1.000
_cell.angle_alpha   90.00
_cell.angle_beta   90.00
_cell.angle_gamma   90.00
#
_symmetry.space_group_name_H-M   'P 1'
#
loop_
_entity.id
_entity.type
_entity.pdbx_description
1 polymer ?
#
loop_
_entity_poly.entity_id
_entity_poly.type
_entity_poly.pdbx_seq_one_letter_code
_entity_poly.pdbx_strand_id
1 'polypeptide(L)'
;LVALIALVVGQRFGSRPTGTTDVLDGANAQGPTAIAAPDAATGAVPAGGMPRAPDISQLTPAERAERLYDRIMREAEAGKADEVHAFLPMAVAAYEMIAPLTLDQRYDLGRIGEVGGDTTLARAQADTILRQRPTHLLGLILGAKAARMVGNEPHARQFDVRLLSVAPKERAAALPEYLLHRNDIDQALAAATARK
;
A
#
# COMPACT_ATOMS: atom_id res chain seq x y z
N LEU A 1 -16.58 -38.74 10.26
CA LEU A 1 -16.86 -37.67 11.25
C LEU A 1 -15.87 -36.54 10.98
N VAL A 2 -16.16 -35.64 10.03
CA VAL A 2 -16.88 -34.35 10.15
C VAL A 2 -16.01 -33.26 10.80
N ALA A 3 -15.79 -32.21 10.00
CA ALA A 3 -14.88 -31.07 10.15
C ALA A 3 -15.45 -29.92 11.00
N LEU A 4 -14.62 -28.91 11.31
CA LEU A 4 -15.11 -27.54 11.54
C LEU A 4 -14.13 -26.50 10.97
N ILE A 5 -14.56 -25.82 9.91
CA ILE A 5 -13.98 -24.60 9.34
C ILE A 5 -14.86 -23.45 9.86
N ALA A 6 -14.26 -22.43 10.47
CA ALA A 6 -14.97 -21.21 10.86
C ALA A 6 -14.64 -20.08 9.87
N LEU A 7 -15.62 -19.77 9.02
CA LEU A 7 -15.70 -18.60 8.15
C LEU A 7 -16.43 -17.48 8.92
N VAL A 8 -15.81 -16.31 9.07
CA VAL A 8 -16.46 -15.12 9.64
C VAL A 8 -16.89 -14.21 8.50
N VAL A 9 -18.20 -14.11 8.28
CA VAL A 9 -18.85 -13.16 7.38
C VAL A 9 -19.34 -11.97 8.20
N GLY A 10 -18.79 -10.77 7.93
CA GLY A 10 -19.26 -9.51 8.51
C GLY A 10 -20.52 -9.02 7.79
N GLN A 11 -21.61 -8.87 8.53
CA GLN A 11 -22.90 -8.40 8.04
C GLN A 11 -22.97 -6.86 8.01
N ARG A 12 -23.30 -6.36 6.82
CA ARG A 12 -23.94 -5.08 6.47
C ARG A 12 -25.11 -4.69 7.39
N PHE A 13 -25.08 -3.48 7.93
CA PHE A 13 -26.25 -2.76 8.43
C PHE A 13 -26.28 -1.36 7.80
N GLY A 14 -27.36 -1.09 7.06
CA GLY A 14 -27.73 0.26 6.66
C GLY A 14 -28.84 0.80 7.57
N SER A 15 -28.94 2.13 7.66
CA SER A 15 -30.20 2.88 7.69
C SER A 15 -29.90 4.38 7.61
N ARG A 16 -30.45 5.05 6.59
CA ARG A 16 -30.56 6.51 6.49
C ARG A 16 -31.81 6.96 7.26
N PRO A 17 -31.81 8.15 7.88
CA PRO A 17 -33.03 8.89 8.15
C PRO A 17 -33.20 10.06 7.17
N THR A 18 -34.38 10.10 6.54
CA THR A 18 -34.91 11.24 5.78
C THR A 18 -35.84 12.02 6.72
N GLY A 19 -35.69 13.35 6.79
CA GLY A 19 -36.57 14.23 7.56
C GLY A 19 -36.56 15.65 6.99
N THR A 20 -37.59 15.95 6.21
CA THR A 20 -38.14 17.28 5.83
C THR A 20 -38.62 18.05 7.07
N THR A 21 -38.72 19.38 7.21
CA THR A 21 -38.88 20.58 6.36
C THR A 21 -38.51 21.80 7.25
N ASP A 22 -37.91 22.87 6.71
CA ASP A 22 -38.55 24.20 6.77
C ASP A 22 -37.89 25.23 5.83
N VAL A 23 -38.71 26.19 5.44
CA VAL A 23 -38.62 27.13 4.30
C VAL A 23 -37.86 28.41 4.65
N LEU A 24 -37.24 29.08 3.65
CA LEU A 24 -37.41 30.53 3.32
C LEU A 24 -36.48 31.00 2.18
N ASP A 25 -37.13 31.23 1.02
CA ASP A 25 -37.00 32.29 0.00
C ASP A 25 -35.65 32.84 -0.50
N GLY A 26 -35.55 32.92 -1.84
CA GLY A 26 -34.57 33.77 -2.52
C GLY A 26 -34.39 33.58 -4.04
N ALA A 27 -35.48 33.65 -4.81
CA ALA A 27 -35.58 33.95 -6.25
C ALA A 27 -34.32 33.94 -7.17
N ASN A 28 -34.34 33.11 -8.22
CA ASN A 28 -34.41 33.64 -9.59
C ASN A 28 -34.96 32.61 -10.61
N ALA A 29 -35.71 33.15 -11.56
CA ALA A 29 -36.63 32.51 -12.50
C ALA A 29 -35.95 31.66 -13.57
N GLN A 30 -36.63 30.56 -13.99
CA GLN A 30 -37.29 30.46 -15.30
C GLN A 30 -37.95 29.07 -15.47
N GLY A 31 -39.28 29.09 -15.63
CA GLY A 31 -40.12 27.93 -15.91
C GLY A 31 -40.18 27.55 -17.40
N PRO A 32 -40.99 26.54 -17.75
CA PRO A 32 -40.68 25.56 -18.79
C PRO A 32 -41.33 25.84 -20.14
N THR A 33 -40.64 25.51 -21.23
CA THR A 33 -41.27 25.27 -22.54
C THR A 33 -40.90 23.89 -23.04
N ALA A 34 -41.92 23.07 -23.29
CA ALA A 34 -41.82 21.74 -23.85
C ALA A 34 -42.59 21.70 -25.16
N ILE A 35 -41.95 21.31 -26.27
CA ILE A 35 -42.44 20.51 -27.42
C ILE A 35 -41.17 20.19 -28.27
N ALA A 36 -40.83 19.01 -28.79
CA ALA A 36 -41.51 17.76 -29.10
C ALA A 36 -40.47 16.62 -29.21
N ALA A 37 -40.90 15.37 -29.01
CA ALA A 37 -40.26 14.15 -29.54
C ALA A 37 -41.13 13.64 -30.72
N PRO A 38 -40.71 12.74 -31.63
CA PRO A 38 -39.63 11.75 -31.47
C PRO A 38 -38.70 11.57 -32.71
N ASP A 39 -37.54 10.93 -32.51
CA ASP A 39 -37.15 9.76 -33.29
C ASP A 39 -35.93 9.07 -32.68
N ALA A 40 -36.07 7.76 -32.49
CA ALA A 40 -35.06 6.88 -31.94
C ALA A 40 -34.21 6.29 -33.08
N ALA A 41 -32.89 6.51 -33.04
CA ALA A 41 -31.92 5.61 -33.67
C ALA A 41 -30.51 5.81 -33.10
N THR A 42 -30.11 4.87 -32.23
CA THR A 42 -28.72 4.39 -32.03
C THR A 42 -27.62 5.43 -31.78
N GLY A 43 -27.68 6.06 -30.61
CA GLY A 43 -26.48 6.63 -29.98
C GLY A 43 -25.61 5.50 -29.43
N ALA A 44 -24.56 5.13 -30.17
CA ALA A 44 -23.49 4.30 -29.63
C ALA A 44 -22.94 4.99 -28.37
N VAL A 45 -23.09 4.33 -27.22
CA VAL A 45 -22.34 4.68 -26.00
C VAL A 45 -20.86 4.65 -26.38
N PRO A 46 -20.09 5.74 -26.19
CA PRO A 46 -18.65 5.64 -26.40
C PRO A 46 -18.16 4.60 -25.41
N ALA A 47 -17.58 3.52 -25.95
CA ALA A 47 -16.89 2.53 -25.14
C ALA A 47 -15.89 3.31 -24.28
N GLY A 48 -16.15 3.38 -22.98
CA GLY A 48 -15.29 4.05 -22.02
C GLY A 48 -13.92 3.44 -22.12
N GLY A 49 -13.01 4.14 -22.81
CA GLY A 49 -11.63 3.72 -22.92
C GLY A 49 -11.09 3.56 -21.52
N MET A 50 -10.59 2.37 -21.19
CA MET A 50 -9.81 2.18 -19.99
C MET A 50 -8.77 3.32 -19.93
N PRO A 51 -8.63 4.03 -18.80
CA PRO A 51 -7.61 5.05 -18.66
C PRO A 51 -6.27 4.48 -19.09
N ARG A 52 -5.65 5.08 -20.13
CA ARG A 52 -4.35 4.62 -20.61
C ARG A 52 -3.37 4.73 -19.44
N ALA A 53 -2.63 3.65 -19.16
CA ALA A 53 -1.60 3.70 -18.14
C ALA A 53 -0.63 4.86 -18.46
N PRO A 54 -0.26 5.70 -17.48
CA PRO A 54 0.70 6.78 -17.69
C PRO A 54 2.01 6.25 -18.29
N ASP A 55 2.55 6.94 -19.29
CA ASP A 55 3.85 6.60 -19.84
C ASP A 55 4.96 6.96 -18.83
N ILE A 56 5.72 5.96 -18.40
CA ILE A 56 6.82 6.08 -17.43
C ILE A 56 8.21 5.98 -18.07
N SER A 57 8.28 5.88 -19.41
CA SER A 57 9.53 5.72 -20.15
C SER A 57 10.45 6.95 -20.05
N GLN A 58 9.87 8.13 -19.90
CA GLN A 58 10.58 9.42 -19.81
C GLN A 58 11.04 9.78 -18.37
N LEU A 59 10.68 8.98 -17.37
CA LEU A 59 11.09 9.21 -15.98
C LEU A 59 12.52 8.73 -15.73
N THR A 60 13.21 9.36 -14.79
CA THR A 60 14.46 8.82 -14.24
C THR A 60 14.21 7.45 -13.59
N PRO A 61 15.24 6.61 -13.41
CA PRO A 61 15.08 5.32 -12.74
C PRO A 61 14.45 5.43 -11.34
N ALA A 62 14.83 6.45 -10.57
CA ALA A 62 14.29 6.68 -9.23
C ALA A 62 12.80 7.07 -9.25
N GLU A 63 12.40 8.03 -10.07
CA GLU A 63 10.99 8.43 -10.21
C GLU A 63 10.13 7.28 -10.75
N ARG A 64 10.68 6.46 -11.64
CA ARG A 64 10.02 5.26 -12.14
C ARG A 64 9.81 4.24 -11.02
N ALA A 65 10.84 3.99 -10.21
CA ALA A 65 10.77 3.07 -9.08
C ALA A 65 9.74 3.53 -8.04
N GLU A 66 9.71 4.81 -7.70
CA GLU A 66 8.73 5.41 -6.77
C GLU A 66 7.29 5.26 -7.30
N ARG A 67 7.04 5.64 -8.57
CA ARG A 67 5.73 5.46 -9.22
C ARG A 67 5.25 4.01 -9.19
N LEU A 68 6.15 3.07 -9.45
CA LEU A 68 5.85 1.64 -9.45
C LEU A 68 5.62 1.12 -8.04
N TYR A 69 6.40 1.59 -7.06
CA TYR A 69 6.21 1.27 -5.64
C TYR A 69 4.81 1.71 -5.17
N ASP A 70 4.44 2.97 -5.39
CA ASP A 70 3.13 3.51 -5.02
C ASP A 70 1.99 2.72 -5.66
N ARG A 71 2.18 2.31 -6.92
CA ARG A 71 1.18 1.50 -7.63
C ARG A 71 1.05 0.13 -6.97
N ILE A 72 2.15 -0.56 -6.75
CA ILE A 72 2.17 -1.90 -6.17
C ILE A 72 1.56 -1.89 -4.76
N MET A 73 1.95 -0.94 -3.89
CA MET A 73 1.42 -0.86 -2.53
C MET A 73 -0.10 -0.63 -2.55
N ARG A 74 -0.59 0.25 -3.43
CA ARG A 74 -2.03 0.50 -3.58
C ARG A 74 -2.81 -0.74 -4.06
N GLU A 75 -2.30 -1.46 -5.05
CA GLU A 75 -2.97 -2.68 -5.53
C GLU A 75 -2.91 -3.81 -4.49
N ALA A 76 -1.81 -3.90 -3.73
CA ALA A 76 -1.66 -4.85 -2.63
C ALA A 76 -2.69 -4.57 -1.50
N GLU A 77 -2.85 -3.30 -1.11
CA GLU A 77 -3.86 -2.88 -0.13
C GLU A 77 -5.28 -3.16 -0.63
N ALA A 78 -5.53 -3.03 -1.94
CA ALA A 78 -6.81 -3.37 -2.56
C ALA A 78 -7.03 -4.89 -2.75
N GLY A 79 -6.07 -5.74 -2.35
CA GLY A 79 -6.16 -7.19 -2.46
C GLY A 79 -6.03 -7.73 -3.89
N LYS A 80 -5.51 -6.93 -4.83
CA LYS A 80 -5.38 -7.30 -6.25
C LYS A 80 -4.01 -7.91 -6.53
N ALA A 81 -3.83 -9.16 -6.11
CA ALA A 81 -2.57 -9.88 -6.25
C ALA A 81 -2.09 -9.98 -7.72
N ASP A 82 -3.01 -10.22 -8.66
CA ASP A 82 -2.65 -10.33 -10.09
C ASP A 82 -2.02 -9.03 -10.63
N GLU A 83 -2.56 -7.88 -10.22
CA GLU A 83 -2.02 -6.57 -10.58
C GLU A 83 -0.64 -6.34 -9.93
N VAL A 84 -0.48 -6.69 -8.65
CA VAL A 84 0.84 -6.64 -7.98
C VAL A 84 1.86 -7.42 -8.81
N HIS A 85 1.57 -8.69 -9.12
CA HIS A 85 2.48 -9.56 -9.87
C HIS A 85 2.78 -9.04 -11.28
N ALA A 86 1.82 -8.39 -11.94
CA ALA A 86 2.05 -7.78 -13.25
C ALA A 86 3.07 -6.63 -13.20
N PHE A 87 3.13 -5.87 -12.09
CA PHE A 87 4.05 -4.74 -11.95
C PHE A 87 5.43 -5.11 -11.36
N LEU A 88 5.56 -6.24 -10.66
CA LEU A 88 6.80 -6.63 -9.96
C LEU A 88 8.07 -6.57 -10.84
N PRO A 89 8.11 -7.19 -12.05
CA PRO A 89 9.35 -7.22 -12.83
C PRO A 89 9.82 -5.83 -13.24
N MET A 90 8.89 -4.94 -13.56
CA MET A 90 9.20 -3.56 -13.93
C MET A 90 9.75 -2.77 -12.74
N ALA A 91 9.19 -2.99 -11.54
CA ALA A 91 9.63 -2.29 -10.33
C ALA A 91 11.04 -2.75 -9.91
N VAL A 92 11.29 -4.06 -9.88
CA VAL A 92 12.61 -4.63 -9.58
C VAL A 92 13.67 -4.09 -10.55
N ALA A 93 13.38 -4.12 -11.86
CA ALA A 93 14.29 -3.58 -12.87
C ALA A 93 14.57 -2.08 -12.68
N ALA A 94 13.56 -1.28 -12.28
CA ALA A 94 13.75 0.14 -12.00
C ALA A 94 14.69 0.37 -10.81
N TYR A 95 14.57 -0.43 -9.74
CA TYR A 95 15.48 -0.36 -8.59
C TYR A 95 16.90 -0.82 -8.95
N GLU A 96 17.06 -1.84 -9.79
CA GLU A 96 18.38 -2.30 -10.25
C GLU A 96 19.15 -1.21 -11.02
N MET A 97 18.44 -0.32 -11.72
CA MET A 97 19.03 0.79 -12.47
C MET A 97 19.51 1.97 -11.60
N ILE A 98 19.13 2.07 -10.32
CA ILE A 98 19.48 3.19 -9.43
C ILE A 98 20.87 3.01 -8.78
N ALA A 99 21.46 1.81 -8.87
CA ALA A 99 22.60 1.38 -8.03
C ALA A 99 23.73 2.43 -7.82
N PRO A 100 24.19 2.63 -6.57
CA PRO A 100 23.80 1.94 -5.34
C PRO A 100 22.49 2.47 -4.72
N LEU A 101 21.69 1.57 -4.13
CA LEU A 101 20.47 1.92 -3.39
C LEU A 101 20.77 2.51 -2.00
N THR A 102 20.01 3.55 -1.62
CA THR A 102 19.93 4.07 -0.25
C THR A 102 19.23 3.09 0.69
N LEU A 103 19.28 3.31 2.01
CA LEU A 103 18.57 2.45 2.98
C LEU A 103 17.04 2.53 2.82
N ASP A 104 16.54 3.70 2.46
CA ASP A 104 15.15 3.97 2.10
C ASP A 104 14.70 3.12 0.90
N GLN A 105 15.42 3.24 -0.23
CA GLN A 105 15.12 2.47 -1.44
C GLN A 105 15.25 0.96 -1.25
N ARG A 106 16.14 0.51 -0.35
CA ARG A 106 16.21 -0.90 0.04
C ARG A 106 14.98 -1.34 0.80
N TYR A 107 14.46 -0.51 1.69
CA TYR A 107 13.22 -0.81 2.38
C TYR A 107 12.07 -0.93 1.39
N ASP A 108 11.94 0.00 0.44
CA ASP A 108 10.89 -0.02 -0.58
C ASP A 108 10.98 -1.26 -1.47
N LEU A 109 12.18 -1.60 -1.96
CA LEU A 109 12.40 -2.83 -2.73
C LEU A 109 12.09 -4.08 -1.90
N GLY A 110 12.40 -4.07 -0.60
CA GLY A 110 12.06 -5.14 0.32
C GLY A 110 10.55 -5.30 0.52
N ARG A 111 9.82 -4.19 0.63
CA ARG A 111 8.35 -4.15 0.72
C ARG A 111 7.70 -4.66 -0.57
N ILE A 112 8.28 -4.35 -1.73
CA ILE A 112 7.89 -4.95 -3.02
C ILE A 112 8.02 -6.48 -2.98
N GLY A 113 9.15 -6.98 -2.46
CA GLY A 113 9.34 -8.42 -2.25
C GLY A 113 8.29 -9.01 -1.31
N GLU A 114 7.97 -8.33 -0.20
CA GLU A 114 6.95 -8.77 0.76
C GLU A 114 5.58 -8.92 0.13
N VAL A 115 5.06 -7.87 -0.53
CA VAL A 115 3.72 -7.91 -1.12
C VAL A 115 3.64 -8.79 -2.37
N GLY A 116 4.78 -9.00 -3.04
CA GLY A 116 4.91 -9.94 -4.16
C GLY A 116 5.13 -11.40 -3.73
N GLY A 117 5.25 -11.69 -2.44
CA GLY A 117 5.53 -13.05 -1.93
C GLY A 117 6.99 -13.50 -2.07
N ASP A 118 7.90 -12.64 -2.55
CA ASP A 118 9.32 -12.93 -2.63
C ASP A 118 10.02 -12.67 -1.29
N THR A 119 10.00 -13.70 -0.45
CA THR A 119 10.66 -13.64 0.86
C THR A 119 12.18 -13.49 0.74
N THR A 120 12.78 -14.02 -0.33
CA THR A 120 14.24 -13.95 -0.53
C THR A 120 14.66 -12.52 -0.76
N LEU A 121 13.95 -11.80 -1.63
CA LEU A 121 14.18 -10.39 -1.89
C LEU A 121 13.97 -9.54 -0.63
N ALA A 122 12.83 -9.71 0.05
CA ALA A 122 12.51 -8.97 1.27
C ALA A 122 13.60 -9.16 2.35
N ARG A 123 14.00 -10.41 2.59
CA ARG A 123 15.06 -10.74 3.55
C ARG A 123 16.41 -10.16 3.14
N ALA A 124 16.79 -10.27 1.86
CA ALA A 124 18.08 -9.75 1.40
C ALA A 124 18.22 -8.24 1.60
N GLN A 125 17.14 -7.48 1.40
CA GLN A 125 17.14 -6.04 1.68
C GLN A 125 17.19 -5.75 3.18
N ALA A 126 16.40 -6.45 4.01
CA ALA A 126 16.48 -6.32 5.47
C ALA A 126 17.89 -6.59 6.01
N ASP A 127 18.51 -7.69 5.56
CA ASP A 127 19.86 -8.08 5.95
C ASP A 127 20.87 -7.00 5.53
N THR A 128 20.71 -6.40 4.36
CA THR A 128 21.61 -5.34 3.90
C THR A 128 21.46 -4.06 4.72
N ILE A 129 20.23 -3.64 5.01
CA ILE A 129 19.97 -2.48 5.87
C ILE A 129 20.60 -2.70 7.25
N LEU A 130 20.39 -3.88 7.85
CA LEU A 130 20.87 -4.20 9.19
C LEU A 130 22.37 -4.45 9.25
N ARG A 131 23.03 -4.87 8.16
CA ARG A 131 24.49 -4.89 8.09
C ARG A 131 25.08 -3.47 8.12
N GLN A 132 24.44 -2.51 7.45
CA GLN A 132 24.92 -1.12 7.41
C GLN A 132 24.59 -0.36 8.71
N ARG A 133 23.39 -0.56 9.26
CA ARG A 133 22.95 0.04 10.52
C ARG A 133 22.15 -0.98 11.34
N PRO A 134 22.78 -1.68 12.31
CA PRO A 134 22.16 -2.79 13.06
C PRO A 134 20.90 -2.45 13.87
N THR A 135 20.66 -1.17 14.13
CA THR A 135 19.51 -0.66 14.89
C THR A 135 18.46 0.01 13.99
N HIS A 136 18.62 -0.02 12.67
CA HIS A 136 17.73 0.69 11.75
C HIS A 136 16.29 0.17 11.82
N LEU A 137 15.32 1.06 12.06
CA LEU A 137 13.92 0.68 12.30
C LEU A 137 13.32 -0.06 11.10
N LEU A 138 13.48 0.50 9.89
CA LEU A 138 12.95 -0.09 8.66
C LEU A 138 13.55 -1.50 8.38
N GLY A 139 14.83 -1.71 8.68
CA GLY A 139 15.47 -3.02 8.55
C GLY A 139 14.92 -4.05 9.54
N LEU A 140 14.67 -3.64 10.79
CA LEU A 140 14.07 -4.51 11.81
C LEU A 140 12.63 -4.86 11.45
N ILE A 141 11.84 -3.88 10.98
CA ILE A 141 10.46 -4.06 10.53
C ILE A 141 10.41 -5.06 9.37
N LEU A 142 11.22 -4.84 8.34
CA LEU A 142 11.26 -5.71 7.17
C LEU A 142 11.78 -7.12 7.50
N GLY A 143 12.77 -7.24 8.38
CA GLY A 143 13.26 -8.54 8.87
C GLY A 143 12.17 -9.33 9.60
N ALA A 144 11.39 -8.66 10.45
CA ALA A 144 10.25 -9.28 11.14
C ALA A 144 9.18 -9.76 10.14
N LYS A 145 8.89 -8.97 9.10
CA LYS A 145 7.95 -9.32 8.03
C LYS A 145 8.44 -10.51 7.21
N ALA A 146 9.68 -10.49 6.74
CA ALA A 146 10.27 -11.59 5.99
C ALA A 146 10.30 -12.91 6.79
N ALA A 147 10.59 -12.87 8.09
CA ALA A 147 10.51 -14.05 8.95
C ALA A 147 9.07 -14.61 9.05
N ARG A 148 8.06 -13.74 9.08
CA ARG A 148 6.64 -14.14 9.11
C ARG A 148 6.15 -14.75 7.81
N MET A 149 6.64 -14.29 6.67
CA MET A 149 6.26 -14.84 5.36
C MET A 149 6.54 -16.35 5.26
N VAL A 150 7.56 -16.84 5.99
CA VAL A 150 7.92 -18.27 6.06
C VAL A 150 7.47 -18.94 7.35
N GLY A 151 6.56 -18.33 8.11
CA GLY A 151 6.01 -18.90 9.35
C GLY A 151 7.00 -18.96 10.51
N ASN A 152 8.15 -18.29 10.43
CA ASN A 152 9.15 -18.28 11.50
C ASN A 152 8.86 -17.17 12.53
N GLU A 153 7.74 -17.32 13.25
CA GLU A 153 7.33 -16.38 14.28
C GLU A 153 8.37 -16.21 15.42
N PRO A 154 9.08 -17.25 15.89
CA PRO A 154 10.14 -17.06 16.87
C PRO A 154 11.23 -16.07 16.42
N HIS A 155 11.66 -16.15 15.16
CA HIS A 155 12.64 -15.22 14.61
C HIS A 155 12.04 -13.82 14.39
N ALA A 156 10.79 -13.74 13.93
CA ALA A 156 10.10 -12.46 13.80
C ALA A 156 10.02 -11.70 15.13
N ARG A 157 9.72 -12.39 16.23
CA ARG A 157 9.70 -11.81 17.59
C ARG A 157 11.05 -11.26 18.04
N GLN A 158 12.17 -11.86 17.61
CA GLN A 158 13.50 -11.32 17.92
C GLN A 158 13.70 -9.93 17.28
N PHE A 159 13.21 -9.73 16.06
CA PHE A 159 13.21 -8.41 15.43
C PHE A 159 12.27 -7.43 16.13
N ASP A 160 11.06 -7.85 16.51
CA ASP A 160 10.12 -6.99 17.23
C ASP A 160 10.66 -6.50 18.58
N VAL A 161 11.30 -7.40 19.35
CA VAL A 161 11.93 -7.05 20.63
C VAL A 161 13.03 -6.01 20.42
N ARG A 162 13.89 -6.22 19.41
CA ARG A 162 14.92 -5.24 19.04
C ARG A 162 14.29 -3.91 18.61
N LEU A 163 13.26 -3.95 17.77
CA LEU A 163 12.53 -2.78 17.28
C LEU A 163 12.03 -1.93 18.46
N LEU A 164 11.30 -2.54 19.39
CA LEU A 164 10.78 -1.87 20.58
C LEU A 164 11.91 -1.29 21.46
N SER A 165 13.03 -1.99 21.58
CA SER A 165 14.16 -1.54 22.41
C SER A 165 14.88 -0.31 21.85
N VAL A 166 15.03 -0.20 20.52
CA VAL A 166 15.81 0.86 19.87
C VAL A 166 14.96 2.04 19.40
N ALA A 167 13.64 1.85 19.27
CA ALA A 167 12.72 2.84 18.73
C ALA A 167 12.81 4.23 19.37
N PRO A 168 12.89 4.40 20.70
CA PRO A 168 13.00 5.74 21.28
C PRO A 168 14.24 6.50 20.80
N LYS A 169 15.40 5.84 20.76
CA LYS A 169 16.68 6.44 20.34
C LYS A 169 16.71 6.70 18.83
N GLU A 170 16.27 5.73 18.03
CA GLU A 170 16.28 5.85 16.57
C GLU A 170 15.29 6.90 16.07
N ARG A 171 14.09 6.99 16.66
CA ARG A 171 13.11 8.03 16.30
C ARG A 171 13.60 9.43 16.65
N ALA A 172 14.39 9.58 17.71
CA ALA A 172 15.01 10.87 18.06
C ALA A 172 16.09 11.32 17.06
N ALA A 173 16.68 10.38 16.28
CA ALA A 173 17.66 10.72 15.25
C ALA A 173 17.03 11.37 14.00
N ALA A 174 15.70 11.30 13.85
CA ALA A 174 14.94 12.00 12.81
C ALA A 174 15.50 11.84 11.38
N LEU A 175 15.92 10.61 11.01
CA LEU A 175 16.36 10.33 9.64
C LEU A 175 15.22 10.64 8.65
N PRO A 176 15.52 11.20 7.46
CA PRO A 176 14.49 11.53 6.47
C PRO A 176 13.56 10.36 6.15
N GLU A 177 14.12 9.16 5.97
CA GLU A 177 13.37 7.93 5.71
C GLU A 177 12.44 7.53 6.88
N TYR A 178 12.77 7.87 8.13
CA TYR A 178 11.86 7.62 9.25
C TYR A 178 10.67 8.58 9.25
N LEU A 179 10.84 9.79 8.72
CA LEU A 179 9.73 10.73 8.57
C LEU A 179 8.82 10.29 7.43
N LEU A 180 9.40 9.85 6.31
CA LEU A 180 8.67 9.31 5.16
C LEU A 180 7.84 8.07 5.55
N HIS A 181 8.46 7.14 6.27
CA HIS A 181 7.85 5.86 6.68
C HIS A 181 7.26 5.90 8.11
N ARG A 182 6.88 7.08 8.60
CA ARG A 182 6.42 7.24 9.99
C ARG A 182 5.22 6.34 10.31
N ASN A 183 4.27 6.25 9.38
CA ASN A 183 3.07 5.42 9.56
C ASN A 183 3.44 3.93 9.67
N ASP A 184 4.30 3.43 8.79
CA ASP A 184 4.80 2.05 8.83
C ASP A 184 5.49 1.74 10.15
N ILE A 185 6.32 2.66 10.63
CA ILE A 185 7.02 2.53 11.92
C ILE A 185 6.01 2.49 13.08
N ASP A 186 5.05 3.42 13.12
CA ASP A 186 4.06 3.50 14.18
C ASP A 186 3.17 2.23 14.21
N GLN A 187 2.75 1.73 13.04
CA GLN A 187 2.01 0.48 12.92
C GLN A 187 2.83 -0.73 13.36
N ALA A 188 4.10 -0.82 12.97
CA ALA A 188 4.96 -1.93 13.35
C ALA A 188 5.23 -1.95 14.87
N LEU A 189 5.39 -0.79 15.50
CA LEU A 189 5.56 -0.67 16.95
C LEU A 189 4.28 -1.06 17.71
N ALA A 190 3.12 -0.62 17.24
CA ALA A 190 1.84 -1.01 17.81
C ALA A 190 1.64 -2.54 17.72
N ALA A 191 1.89 -3.12 16.54
CA ALA A 191 1.75 -4.56 16.32
C ALA A 191 2.78 -5.37 17.15
N ALA A 192 4.02 -4.91 17.26
CA ALA A 192 5.04 -5.53 18.09
C ALA A 192 4.66 -5.51 19.58
N THR A 193 4.05 -4.42 20.06
CA THR A 193 3.57 -4.30 21.44
C THR A 193 2.40 -5.23 21.71
N ALA A 194 1.46 -5.36 20.77
CA ALA A 194 0.30 -6.25 20.90
C ALA A 194 0.68 -7.75 20.86
N ARG A 195 1.88 -8.09 20.36
CA ARG A 195 2.40 -9.46 20.27
C ARG A 195 3.34 -9.85 21.44
N LYS A 196 3.61 -8.93 22.37
CA LYS A 196 4.34 -9.24 23.61
C LYS A 196 3.50 -10.08 24.56
#